data_AF-A0A554XJA1-F1
#
_entry.id   AF-A0A554XJA1-F1
#
_cell.length_a   1.000
_cell.length_b   1.000
_cell.length_c   1.000
_cell.angle_alpha   90.00
_cell.angle_beta   90.00
_cell.angle_gamma   90.00
#
_symmetry.space_group_name_H-M   'P 1'
#
loop_
_entity.id
_entity.type
_entity.pdbx_description
1 polymer ?
#
loop_
_entity_poly.entity_id
_entity_poly.type
_entity_poly.pdbx_seq_one_letter_code
_entity_poly.pdbx_strand_id
1 'polypeptide(L)' 'MGIGLKLCRSIIESHHGRLEARNLYNGTEILGCEFTFWLPLPSAAAATPHPDAAPTLVER' A
#
# COMPACT_ATOMS: atom_id res chain seq x y z
N MET A 1 6.54 -17.00 -9.80
CA MET A 1 6.37 -15.57 -9.49
C MET A 1 7.69 -14.85 -9.74
N GLY A 2 7.69 -13.74 -10.48
CA GLY A 2 8.91 -12.98 -10.83
C GLY A 2 9.54 -12.25 -9.63
N ILE A 3 10.75 -11.70 -9.84
CA ILE A 3 11.52 -11.01 -8.79
C ILE A 3 10.79 -9.77 -8.24
N GLY A 4 10.12 -9.00 -9.09
CA GLY A 4 9.38 -7.80 -8.69
C GLY A 4 8.27 -8.11 -7.67
N LEU A 5 7.50 -9.19 -7.90
CA LEU A 5 6.42 -9.56 -6.99
C LEU A 5 6.94 -10.06 -5.63
N LYS A 6 8.12 -10.68 -5.61
CA LYS A 6 8.79 -11.05 -4.35
C LYS A 6 9.24 -9.81 -3.58
N LEU A 7 9.78 -8.81 -4.28
CA LEU A 7 10.19 -7.55 -3.66
C LEU A 7 8.98 -6.80 -3.08
N CYS A 8 7.90 -6.64 -3.86
CA CYS A 8 6.67 -6.02 -3.39
C CYS A 8 6.15 -6.73 -2.13
N ARG A 9 6.13 -8.06 -2.14
CA ARG A 9 5.71 -8.85 -0.98
C ARG A 9 6.58 -8.56 0.25
N SER A 10 7.91 -8.55 0.09
CA SER A 10 8.84 -8.28 1.20
C SER A 10 8.64 -6.89 1.81
N ILE A 11 8.41 -5.87 0.99
CA ILE A 11 8.14 -4.50 1.47
C ILE A 11 6.82 -4.48 2.26
N ILE A 12 5.76 -5.04 1.69
CA ILE A 12 4.44 -5.02 2.35
C ILE A 12 4.47 -5.81 3.66
N GLU A 13 5.12 -6.97 3.68
CA GLU A 13 5.28 -7.78 4.88
C GLU A 13 6.10 -7.08 5.98
N SER A 14 7.16 -6.32 5.62
CA SER A 14 7.95 -5.56 6.61
C SER A 14 7.15 -4.43 7.28
N HIS A 15 6.11 -3.94 6.61
CA HIS A 15 5.18 -2.95 7.15
C HIS A 15 3.96 -3.60 7.82
N HIS A 16 3.96 -4.92 8.04
CA HIS A 16 2.80 -5.67 8.55
C HIS A 16 1.52 -5.48 7.72
N GLY A 17 1.71 -5.24 6.42
CA GLY A 17 0.64 -5.07 5.45
C GLY A 17 0.18 -6.38 4.83
N ARG A 18 -0.80 -6.26 3.92
CA ARG A 18 -1.35 -7.36 3.11
C ARG A 18 -1.24 -7.02 1.63
N LEU A 19 -0.90 -8.01 0.81
CA LEU A 19 -0.83 -7.91 -0.65
C LEU A 19 -1.74 -8.98 -1.27
N GLU A 20 -2.57 -8.57 -2.21
CA GLU A 20 -3.39 -9.45 -3.03
C GLU A 20 -3.15 -9.15 -4.52
N ALA A 21 -3.01 -10.20 -5.33
CA ALA A 21 -2.79 -10.10 -6.77
C ALA A 21 -3.83 -10.97 -7.48
N ARG A 22 -4.56 -10.37 -8.41
CA ARG A 22 -5.62 -11.04 -9.17
C ARG A 22 -5.38 -10.87 -10.66
N ASN A 23 -5.24 -11.96 -11.38
CA ASN A 23 -5.22 -11.92 -12.84
C ASN A 23 -6.65 -11.68 -13.36
N LEU A 24 -6.78 -10.74 -14.30
CA LEU A 24 -8.03 -10.41 -14.96
C LEU A 24 -8.12 -11.21 -16.26
N TYR A 25 -9.12 -12.08 -16.33
CA TYR A 25 -9.41 -12.92 -17.50
C TYR A 25 -10.78 -12.54 -18.04
N ASN A 26 -10.90 -12.38 -19.36
CA ASN A 26 -12.18 -12.25 -20.04
C ASN A 26 -12.35 -13.42 -21.01
N GLY A 27 -13.07 -14.46 -20.55
CA GLY A 27 -13.13 -15.73 -21.26
C GLY A 27 -11.75 -16.39 -21.34
N THR A 28 -11.21 -16.53 -22.55
CA THR A 28 -9.88 -17.09 -22.81
C THR A 28 -8.77 -16.04 -22.95
N GLU A 29 -9.11 -14.75 -22.96
CA GLU A 29 -8.13 -13.67 -23.11
C GLU A 29 -7.64 -13.15 -21.75
N ILE A 30 -6.33 -12.92 -21.67
CA ILE A 30 -5.67 -12.31 -20.52
C ILE A 30 -5.72 -10.79 -20.71
N LEU A 31 -6.52 -10.09 -19.89
CA LEU A 31 -6.64 -8.63 -19.98
C LEU A 31 -5.63 -7.88 -19.11
N GLY A 32 -5.13 -8.51 -18.04
CA GLY A 32 -4.13 -7.89 -17.17
C GLY A 32 -4.09 -8.50 -15.77
N CYS A 33 -3.56 -7.73 -14.82
CA CYS A 33 -3.46 -8.12 -13.41
C CYS A 33 -3.76 -6.89 -12.53
N GLU A 34 -4.57 -7.10 -11.50
CA GLU A 34 -4.87 -6.13 -10.46
C GLU A 34 -4.09 -6.47 -9.19
N PHE A 35 -3.49 -5.45 -8.57
CA PHE A 35 -2.77 -5.59 -7.31
C PHE A 35 -3.40 -4.68 -6.26
N THR A 36 -3.74 -5.25 -5.11
CA THR A 36 -4.27 -4.52 -3.97
C THR A 36 -3.32 -4.62 -2.79
N PHE A 37 -3.09 -3.49 -2.13
CA PHE A 37 -2.17 -3.35 -0.99
C PHE A 37 -2.93 -2.74 0.18
N TRP A 38 -2.79 -3.34 1.36
CA TRP A 38 -3.26 -2.76 2.62
C TRP A 38 -2.06 -2.56 3.53
N LEU A 39 -1.93 -1.35 4.07
CA LEU A 39 -0.90 -1.01 5.04
C LEU A 39 -1.57 -0.52 6.33
N PRO A 40 -1.13 -1.00 7.50
CA PRO A 40 -1.63 -0.47 8.76
C PRO A 40 -1.24 1.00 8.88
N LEU A 41 -2.18 1.84 9.31
CA LEU A 41 -1.86 3.20 9.68
C LEU A 41 -1.09 3.16 11.01
N PRO A 42 -0.04 3.99 11.17
CA PRO A 42 0.63 4.11 12.45
C PRO A 42 -0.41 4.53 13.50
N SER A 43 -0.47 3.81 14.62
CA SER A 43 -1.27 4.22 15.76
C SER A 43 -0.85 5.63 16.17
N ALA A 44 -1.80 6.54 16.38
CA ALA A 44 -1.52 7.93 16.75
C ALA A 44 -0.62 8.07 17.99
N ALA A 45 -0.53 7.03 18.83
CA ALA A 45 0.38 6.97 19.97
C ALA A 45 1.88 6.90 19.60
N ALA A 46 2.22 6.47 18.37
CA ALA A 46 3.59 6.40 17.87
C ALA A 46 3.96 7.59 16.97
N ALA A 47 3.01 8.51 16.71
CA ALA A 47 3.31 9.75 16.02
C ALA A 47 4.08 10.65 16.98
N THR A 48 5.41 10.55 16.99
CA THR A 48 6.24 11.70 17.38
C THR A 48 5.79 12.86 16.50
N PRO A 49 5.28 13.96 17.05
CA PRO A 49 4.84 15.09 16.25
C PRO A 49 6.02 15.54 15.39
N HIS A 50 5.89 15.35 14.08
CA HIS A 50 6.81 15.94 13.13
C HIS A 50 6.54 17.44 13.16
N PRO A 51 7.54 18.29 13.46
CA PRO A 51 7.32 19.73 13.65
C PRO A 51 6.80 20.45 12.39
N ASP A 52 6.78 19.78 11.24
CA ASP A 52 6.31 20.33 9.96
C ASP A 52 4.84 20.01 9.63
N ALA A 53 4.14 19.25 10.50
CA ALA A 53 2.70 19.07 10.38
C ALA A 53 1.95 20.24 11.06
N ALA A 54 2.30 21.47 10.71
CA ALA A 54 1.46 22.61 11.03
C ALA A 54 0.18 22.49 10.19
N PRO A 55 -1.03 22.42 10.77
CA PRO A 55 -2.23 22.56 9.99
C PRO A 55 -2.24 23.99 9.46
N THR A 56 -2.07 24.15 8.15
CA THR A 56 -2.35 25.41 7.46
C THR A 56 -3.85 25.66 7.59
N LEU A 57 -4.26 26.28 8.69
CA LEU A 57 -5.58 26.87 8.85
C LEU A 57 -5.67 28.03 7.85
N VAL A 58 -6.17 27.73 6.65
CA VAL A 58 -6.77 28.74 5.79
C VAL A 58 -8.10 29.12 6.45
N GLU A 59 -8.09 30.18 7.24
CA GLU A 59 -9.30 30.93 7.58
C GLU A 59 -9.08 32.39 7.17
N ARG A 60 -10.15 32.98 6.61
CA ARG A 60 -10.18 34.29 5.94
C ARG A 60 -10.37 35.42 6.93
#